data_AF-A0A967GGW2-F1
#
_entry.id   AF-A0A967GGW2-F1
#
_cell.length_a   1.000
_cell.length_b   1.000
_cell.length_c   1.000
_cell.angle_alpha   90.00
_cell.angle_beta   90.00
_cell.angle_gamma   90.00
#
_symmetry.space_group_name_H-M   'P 1'
#
loop_
_entity.id
_entity.type
_entity.pdbx_description
1 polymer ?
#
loop_
_entity_poly.entity_id
_entity_poly.type
_entity_poly.pdbx_seq_one_letter_code
_entity_poly.pdbx_strand_id
1 'polypeptide(L)' 'RLGILDETDSGLDIDALKTVADGVNTLRAEDRSFLVVTHYQRLLNHIVPDVVHVLAGGKIIK' A
#
# COMPACT_ATOMS: atom_id res chain seq x y z
N ARG A 1 -12.19 -2.90 -10.45
CA ARG A 1 -12.05 -1.46 -10.08
C ARG A 1 -10.66 -1.27 -9.44
N LEU A 2 -9.98 -0.14 -9.67
CA LEU A 2 -8.61 0.11 -9.17
C LEU A 2 -8.61 1.25 -8.15
N GLY A 3 -7.98 1.03 -6.99
CA GLY A 3 -7.63 2.07 -6.03
C GLY A 3 -6.11 2.29 -5.99
N ILE A 4 -5.69 3.54 -5.81
CA ILE A 4 -4.27 3.92 -5.69
C ILE A 4 -4.11 4.68 -4.38
N LEU A 5 -3.16 4.23 -3.55
CA LEU A 5 -2.76 4.90 -2.32
C LEU A 5 -1.31 5.35 -2.51
N ASP A 6 -1.08 6.66 -2.46
CA ASP A 6 0.23 7.25 -2.75
C ASP A 6 0.75 8.02 -1.53
N GLU A 7 1.92 7.63 -1.03
CA GLU A 7 2.61 8.22 0.13
C GLU A 7 1.73 8.41 1.38
N THR A 8 0.71 7.57 1.56
CA THR A 8 -0.23 7.67 2.69
C THR A 8 0.43 7.45 4.04
N ASP A 9 1.65 6.93 4.07
CA ASP A 9 2.47 6.72 5.26
C ASP A 9 3.30 7.95 5.68
N SER A 10 3.38 8.98 4.82
CA SER A 10 4.07 10.22 5.14
C SER A 10 3.24 11.06 6.13
N GLY A 11 3.71 11.17 7.37
CA GLY A 11 3.05 11.99 8.41
C GLY A 11 1.89 11.32 9.14
N LEU A 12 1.56 10.06 8.82
CA LEU A 12 0.63 9.27 9.62
C LEU A 12 1.34 8.63 10.83
N ASP A 13 0.67 8.68 11.97
CA ASP A 13 1.07 7.89 13.12
C ASP A 13 0.72 6.41 12.93
N ILE A 14 1.14 5.57 13.89
CA ILE A 14 0.96 4.11 13.83
C ILE A 14 -0.53 3.72 13.75
N ASP A 15 -1.41 4.48 14.39
CA ASP A 15 -2.83 4.16 14.48
C ASP A 15 -3.57 4.53 13.18
N ALA A 16 -3.17 5.63 12.54
CA ALA A 16 -3.68 6.00 11.24
C ALA A 16 -3.22 5.01 10.14
N LEU A 17 -1.99 4.47 10.21
CA LEU A 17 -1.54 3.39 9.32
C LEU A 17 -2.41 2.13 9.43
N LYS A 18 -2.78 1.73 10.66
CA LYS A 18 -3.72 0.62 10.89
C LYS A 18 -5.07 0.88 10.26
N THR A 19 -5.63 2.08 10.46
CA THR A 19 -6.94 2.45 9.91
C THR A 19 -6.95 2.37 8.37
N VAL A 20 -5.89 2.83 7.71
CA VAL A 20 -5.73 2.72 6.24
C VAL A 20 -5.65 1.26 5.82
N ALA A 21 -4.85 0.46 6.53
CA ALA A 21 -4.69 -0.96 6.24
C ALA A 21 -6.01 -1.73 6.39
N ASP A 22 -6.77 -1.48 7.45
CA ASP A 22 -8.07 -2.09 7.69
C ASP A 22 -9.07 -1.72 6.58
N GLY A 23 -9.05 -0.47 6.12
CA GLY A 23 -9.86 -0.03 4.97
C GLY A 23 -9.52 -0.78 3.69
N VAL A 24 -8.23 -0.90 3.35
CA VAL A 24 -7.78 -1.66 2.16
C VAL A 24 -8.16 -3.14 2.28
N ASN A 25 -7.92 -3.75 3.44
CA ASN A 25 -8.21 -5.17 3.68
C ASN A 25 -9.71 -5.47 3.61
N THR A 26 -10.56 -4.60 4.15
CA THR A 26 -12.03 -4.76 4.08
C THR A 26 -12.57 -4.63 2.65
N LEU A 27 -11.87 -3.85 1.81
CA LEU A 27 -12.27 -3.61 0.43
C LEU A 27 -11.61 -4.58 -0.56
N ARG A 28 -10.75 -5.51 -0.11
CA ARG A 28 -10.21 -6.59 -0.95
C ARG A 28 -11.33 -7.48 -1.44
N ALA A 29 -11.37 -7.69 -2.75
CA ALA A 29 -12.28 -8.57 -3.44
C ALA A 29 -11.68 -8.93 -4.80
N GLU A 30 -12.11 -10.03 -5.42
CA GLU A 30 -11.60 -10.49 -6.72
C GLU A 30 -11.82 -9.45 -7.85
N ASP A 31 -12.83 -8.59 -7.71
CA ASP A 31 -13.17 -7.53 -8.66
C ASP A 31 -12.41 -6.21 -8.41
N ARG A 32 -11.52 -6.16 -7.40
CA ARG A 32 -10.84 -4.95 -6.92
C ARG A 32 -9.34 -5.14 -6.80
N SER A 33 -8.61 -4.12 -7.25
CA SER A 33 -7.14 -4.08 -7.20
C SER A 33 -6.68 -2.81 -6.49
N PHE A 34 -5.56 -2.90 -5.78
CA PHE A 34 -4.96 -1.80 -5.05
C PHE A 34 -3.48 -1.67 -5.44
N LEU A 35 -3.07 -0.46 -5.79
CA LEU A 35 -1.66 -0.07 -5.90
C LEU A 35 -1.32 0.79 -4.70
N VAL A 36 -0.34 0.35 -3.90
CA VAL A 36 0.13 1.07 -2.73
C VAL A 36 1.56 1.53 -3.00
N VAL A 37 1.77 2.83 -3.06
CA VAL A 37 3.07 3.48 -3.18
C VAL A 37 3.46 3.97 -1.80
N THR A 38 4.60 3.50 -1.30
CA THR A 38 5.07 3.76 0.06
C THR A 38 6.58 3.76 0.08
N HIS A 39 7.16 4.63 0.91
CA HIS A 39 8.60 4.70 1.14
C HIS A 39 8.99 3.96 2.44
N TYR A 40 8.03 3.61 3.30
CA TYR A 40 8.25 2.87 4.54
C TYR A 40 7.73 1.44 4.49
N GLN A 41 8.57 0.49 4.90
CA GLN A 41 8.17 -0.91 5.05
C GLN A 41 7.10 -1.15 6.12
N ARG A 42 6.80 -0.15 6.97
CA ARG A 42 5.86 -0.29 8.09
C ARG A 42 4.44 -0.62 7.62
N LEU A 43 3.99 -0.02 6.51
CA LEU A 43 2.67 -0.29 5.95
C LEU A 43 2.54 -1.74 5.46
N LEU A 44 3.63 -2.33 4.97
CA LEU A 44 3.69 -3.71 4.50
C LEU A 44 3.55 -4.75 5.64
N ASN A 45 3.70 -4.33 6.91
CA ASN A 45 3.40 -5.19 8.06
C ASN A 45 1.89 -5.33 8.30
N HIS A 46 1.08 -4.42 7.77
CA HIS A 46 -0.37 -4.36 7.99
C HIS A 46 -1.18 -4.72 6.73
N ILE A 47 -0.62 -4.45 5.55
CA ILE A 47 -1.16 -4.88 4.26
C ILE A 47 -0.16 -5.87 3.67
N VAL A 48 -0.54 -7.14 3.57
CA VAL A 48 0.28 -8.15 2.88
C VAL A 48 0.05 -7.99 1.38
N PRO A 49 1.04 -7.52 0.60
CA PRO A 49 0.88 -7.37 -0.84
C PRO A 49 1.01 -8.73 -1.55
N ASP A 50 0.29 -8.88 -2.65
CA ASP A 50 0.41 -10.08 -3.50
C ASP A 50 1.67 -10.01 -4.38
N VAL A 51 2.06 -8.80 -4.79
CA VAL A 51 3.27 -8.51 -5.56
C VAL A 51 3.93 -7.23 -5.01
N VAL A 52 5.26 -7.22 -4.96
CA VAL A 52 6.06 -6.05 -4.57
C VAL A 52 6.91 -5.61 -5.75
N HIS A 53 6.80 -4.32 -6.09
CA HIS A 53 7.65 -3.69 -7.09
C HIS A 53 8.60 -2.67 -6.45
N VAL A 54 9.84 -2.61 -6.92
CA VAL A 54 10.86 -1.64 -6.48
C VAL A 54 11.13 -0.65 -7.60
N LEU A 55 10.85 0.62 -7.35
CA LEU A 55 11.14 1.72 -8.27
C LEU A 55 12.50 2.34 -7.95
N ALA A 56 13.41 2.39 -8.93
CA ALA A 56 14.70 3.06 -8.81
C ALA A 56 15.05 3.76 -10.13
N GLY A 57 15.49 5.02 -10.06
CA GLY A 57 15.86 5.79 -11.26
C GLY A 57 14.73 5.91 -12.31
N GLY A 58 13.47 5.96 -11.87
CA GLY A 58 12.29 6.04 -12.74
C GLY A 58 11.91 4.73 -13.44
N LYS A 59 12.49 3.58 -13.04
CA LYS A 59 12.16 2.27 -13.61
C LYS A 59 11.87 1.27 -12.51
N ILE A 60 10.98 0.31 -12.80
CA ILE A 60 10.76 -0.86 -11.95
C ILE A 60 11.93 -1.81 -12.20
N ILE A 61 12.73 -2.07 -11.16
CA ILE A 61 13.91 -2.93 -11.23
C ILE A 61 13.64 -4.33 -10.66
N LYS A 62 12.54 -4.50 -9.95
CA LYS A 62 12.07 -5.75 -9.35
C LYS A 62 10.56 -5.67 -9.18
#